data_AF-A0A652K0Z1-F1
#
_entry.id   AF-A0A652K0Z1-F1
#
_cell.length_a   1.000
_cell.length_b   1.000
_cell.length_c   1.000
_cell.angle_alpha   90.00
_cell.angle_beta   90.00
_cell.angle_gamma   90.00
#
_symmetry.space_group_name_H-M   'P 1'
#
loop_
_entity.id
_entity.type
_entity.pdbx_description
1 polymer ?
#
loop_
_entity_poly.entity_id
_entity_poly.type
_entity_poly.pdbx_seq_one_letter_code
_entity_poly.pdbx_strand_id
1 'polypeptide(L)'
;MSRTLSRPVSRGVVALLLSCALLLTTAGCGGDDTQNTSSAATPTASASFEQQKLAKTRFVANAGLAAGATYQWIVKPYRAGKFKKGADGRTLALVKAGLAGAFTYNRLKAATNNAKGDPLLSKAVAPLTAGIDSLKDLGTKLRKGEAGDADVGAFENIINSVKDAGKSAGADVVDKVPSASQLSGG
;
A
#
# COMPACT_ATOMS: atom_id res chain seq x y z
N MET A 1 -17.53 -26.79 49.34
CA MET A 1 -16.53 -25.71 49.16
C MET A 1 -15.21 -26.34 48.72
N SER A 2 -14.85 -26.25 47.43
CA SER A 2 -13.49 -26.53 46.96
C SER A 2 -13.20 -25.63 45.76
N ARG A 3 -12.28 -24.68 45.91
CA ARG A 3 -11.78 -23.81 44.85
C ARG A 3 -10.56 -24.49 44.23
N THR A 4 -10.60 -24.79 42.94
CA THR A 4 -9.42 -25.17 42.15
C THR A 4 -8.77 -23.91 41.59
N LEU A 5 -7.59 -23.54 42.11
CA LEU A 5 -6.73 -22.53 41.52
C LEU A 5 -5.99 -23.12 40.31
N SER A 6 -6.29 -22.64 39.11
CA SER A 6 -5.42 -22.84 37.94
C SER A 6 -4.43 -21.67 37.84
N ARG A 7 -3.14 -21.93 38.07
CA ARG A 7 -2.04 -20.97 37.85
C ARG A 7 -1.74 -20.86 36.34
N PRO A 8 -1.64 -19.66 35.75
CA PRO A 8 -1.19 -19.50 34.37
C PRO A 8 0.34 -19.52 34.29
N VAL A 9 0.94 -20.71 34.20
CA VAL A 9 2.35 -20.89 33.81
C VAL A 9 2.40 -20.97 32.29
N SER A 10 2.28 -19.84 31.59
CA SER A 10 2.40 -19.83 30.12
C SER A 10 2.75 -18.48 29.51
N ARG A 11 3.31 -17.55 30.28
CA ARG A 11 3.80 -16.25 29.75
C ARG A 11 5.29 -15.99 29.97
N GLY A 12 5.94 -16.71 30.89
CA GLY A 12 7.37 -16.54 31.16
C GLY A 12 8.31 -17.27 30.18
N VAL A 13 7.89 -18.42 29.65
CA VAL A 13 8.75 -19.28 28.83
C VAL A 13 8.91 -18.76 27.40
N VAL A 14 7.90 -18.07 26.85
CA VAL A 14 7.97 -17.50 25.50
C VAL A 14 8.92 -16.29 25.43
N ALA A 15 9.04 -15.53 26.52
CA ALA A 15 9.97 -14.40 26.61
C ALA A 15 11.44 -14.84 26.68
N LEU A 16 11.73 -16.02 27.26
CA LEU A 16 13.10 -16.55 27.34
C LEU A 16 13.64 -17.02 25.98
N LEU A 17 12.77 -17.58 25.13
CA LEU A 17 13.17 -18.07 23.79
C LEU A 17 13.39 -16.95 22.77
N LEU A 18 12.83 -15.76 22.99
CA LEU A 18 13.05 -14.60 22.12
C LEU A 18 14.41 -13.91 22.37
N SER A 19 15.03 -14.14 23.53
CA SER A 19 16.32 -13.53 23.93
C SER A 19 17.54 -14.31 23.44
N CYS A 20 17.42 -15.62 23.17
CA CYS A 20 18.55 -16.44 22.70
C CYS A 20 18.83 -16.33 21.18
N ALA A 21 17.91 -15.76 20.38
CA ALA A 21 18.12 -15.60 18.94
C ALA A 21 18.92 -14.33 18.57
N LEU A 22 19.20 -13.43 19.53
CA LEU A 22 19.88 -12.15 19.27
C LEU A 22 21.40 -12.16 19.58
N LEU A 23 21.99 -13.29 19.99
CA LEU A 23 23.39 -13.32 20.47
C LEU A 23 24.37 -14.14 19.61
N LEU A 24 24.02 -14.48 18.36
CA LEU A 24 24.90 -15.26 17.46
C LEU A 24 25.11 -14.59 16.10
N THR A 25 25.70 -13.39 16.08
CA THR A 25 26.56 -12.93 14.96
C THR A 25 27.61 -11.94 15.47
N THR A 26 28.57 -12.42 16.27
CA THR A 26 29.86 -11.74 16.45
C THR A 26 30.87 -12.34 15.48
N ALA A 27 31.15 -11.64 14.39
CA ALA A 27 32.40 -11.79 13.65
C ALA A 27 33.13 -10.43 13.72
N GLY A 28 33.59 -10.09 14.93
CA GLY A 28 34.52 -9.00 15.16
C GLY A 28 35.90 -9.61 15.38
N CYS A 29 36.68 -9.76 14.31
CA CYS A 29 38.11 -10.04 14.41
C CYS A 29 38.81 -8.68 14.55
N GLY A 30 39.42 -8.44 15.71
CA GLY A 30 40.46 -7.42 15.84
C GLY A 30 41.78 -8.00 15.36
N GLY A 31 42.51 -7.24 14.56
CA GLY A 31 43.85 -7.57 14.07
C GLY A 31 44.14 -6.82 12.78
N ASP A 32 44.87 -5.72 12.90
CA ASP A 32 45.54 -5.00 11.82
C ASP A 32 46.25 -5.99 10.86
N ASP A 33 45.81 -6.05 9.61
CA ASP A 33 46.71 -6.24 8.48
C ASP A 33 46.04 -5.84 7.16
N THR A 34 46.85 -5.22 6.31
CA THR A 34 46.44 -4.62 5.04
C THR A 34 45.93 -5.68 4.08
N GLN A 35 44.65 -5.62 3.68
CA GLN A 35 44.21 -6.14 2.38
C GLN A 35 42.88 -5.51 1.93
N ASN A 36 43.02 -4.41 1.20
CA ASN A 36 42.00 -3.88 0.32
C ASN A 36 41.75 -4.89 -0.81
N THR A 37 40.81 -5.81 -0.60
CA THR A 37 40.16 -6.56 -1.68
C THR A 37 38.70 -6.13 -1.73
N SER A 38 38.47 -4.96 -2.33
CA SER A 38 37.17 -4.63 -2.89
C SER A 38 36.82 -5.72 -3.91
N SER A 39 36.10 -6.75 -3.47
CA SER A 39 35.31 -7.57 -4.36
C SER A 39 34.20 -6.67 -4.88
N ALA A 40 34.54 -5.88 -5.91
CA ALA A 40 33.58 -5.19 -6.72
C ALA A 40 32.72 -6.27 -7.36
N ALA A 41 31.59 -6.60 -6.72
CA ALA A 41 30.55 -7.37 -7.34
C ALA A 41 30.15 -6.60 -8.60
N THR A 42 30.59 -7.10 -9.75
CA THR A 42 30.13 -6.61 -11.05
C THR A 42 28.60 -6.72 -11.04
N PRO A 43 27.86 -5.61 -11.27
CA PRO A 43 26.42 -5.70 -11.36
C PRO A 43 26.08 -6.60 -12.55
N THR A 44 25.74 -7.85 -12.25
CA THR A 44 25.27 -8.80 -13.25
C THR A 44 23.90 -8.32 -13.70
N ALA A 45 23.62 -8.35 -15.01
CA ALA A 45 22.33 -7.93 -15.59
C ALA A 45 21.10 -8.59 -14.92
N SER A 46 21.29 -9.72 -14.23
CA SER A 46 20.27 -10.39 -13.41
C SER A 46 19.82 -9.57 -12.19
N ALA A 47 20.71 -8.81 -11.54
CA ALA A 47 20.36 -8.01 -10.36
C ALA A 47 19.42 -6.84 -10.72
N SER A 48 19.62 -6.22 -11.88
CA SER A 48 18.72 -5.16 -12.37
C SER A 48 17.39 -5.73 -12.85
N PHE A 49 17.37 -6.93 -13.45
CA PHE A 49 16.13 -7.61 -13.82
C PHE A 49 15.27 -7.99 -12.60
N GLU A 50 15.86 -8.52 -11.54
CA GLU A 50 15.14 -8.85 -10.31
C GLU A 50 14.55 -7.60 -9.63
N GLN A 51 15.32 -6.51 -9.60
CA GLN A 51 14.85 -5.22 -9.08
C GLN A 51 13.64 -4.70 -9.87
N GLN A 52 13.67 -4.78 -11.20
CA GLN A 52 12.55 -4.39 -12.06
C GLN A 52 11.30 -5.24 -11.80
N LYS A 53 11.46 -6.56 -11.70
CA LYS A 53 10.35 -7.49 -11.40
C LYS A 53 9.73 -7.19 -10.04
N LEU A 54 10.56 -6.92 -9.04
CA LEU A 54 10.11 -6.58 -7.69
C LEU A 54 9.41 -5.20 -7.66
N ALA A 55 9.95 -4.21 -8.37
CA ALA A 55 9.34 -2.90 -8.56
C ALA A 55 7.94 -3.02 -9.18
N LYS A 56 7.83 -3.77 -10.30
CA LYS A 56 6.58 -4.06 -10.98
C LYS A 56 5.56 -4.78 -10.09
N THR A 57 6.01 -5.79 -9.35
CA THR A 57 5.15 -6.53 -8.41
C THR A 57 4.61 -5.61 -7.31
N ARG A 58 5.45 -4.75 -6.73
CA ARG A 58 5.03 -3.79 -5.70
C ARG A 58 4.13 -2.69 -6.26
N PHE A 59 4.36 -2.25 -7.49
CA PHE A 59 3.46 -1.35 -8.21
C PHE A 59 2.05 -1.98 -8.31
N VAL A 60 1.95 -3.19 -8.88
CA VAL A 60 0.66 -3.89 -9.05
C VAL A 60 -0.04 -4.11 -7.72
N ALA A 61 0.69 -4.54 -6.69
CA ALA A 61 0.10 -4.77 -5.37
C ALA A 61 -0.51 -3.50 -4.77
N ASN A 62 0.22 -2.38 -4.82
CA ASN A 62 -0.29 -1.10 -4.28
C ASN A 62 -1.40 -0.52 -5.14
N ALA A 63 -1.24 -0.52 -6.46
CA ALA A 63 -2.23 -0.02 -7.40
C ALA A 63 -3.55 -0.83 -7.35
N GLY A 64 -3.45 -2.16 -7.22
CA GLY A 64 -4.62 -3.03 -7.10
C GLY A 64 -5.41 -2.78 -5.82
N LEU A 65 -4.70 -2.57 -4.69
CA LEU A 65 -5.34 -2.20 -3.43
C LEU A 65 -6.03 -0.82 -3.52
N ALA A 66 -5.39 0.15 -4.15
CA ALA A 66 -5.97 1.47 -4.39
C ALA A 66 -7.24 1.38 -5.27
N ALA A 67 -7.17 0.60 -6.35
CA ALA A 67 -8.30 0.39 -7.26
C ALA A 67 -9.48 -0.29 -6.55
N GLY A 68 -9.23 -1.35 -5.80
CA GLY A 68 -10.27 -2.04 -5.05
C GLY A 68 -10.88 -1.21 -3.93
N ALA A 69 -10.08 -0.39 -3.22
CA ALA A 69 -10.58 0.56 -2.23
C ALA A 69 -11.52 1.60 -2.86
N THR A 70 -11.07 2.19 -3.96
CA THR A 70 -11.84 3.18 -4.73
C THR A 70 -13.15 2.60 -5.21
N TYR A 71 -13.12 1.46 -5.90
CA TYR A 71 -14.32 0.87 -6.46
C TYR A 71 -15.33 0.48 -5.37
N GLN A 72 -14.86 -0.21 -4.34
CA GLN A 72 -15.76 -0.82 -3.35
C GLN A 72 -16.35 0.20 -2.36
N TRP A 73 -15.61 1.25 -2.01
CA TRP A 73 -15.99 2.15 -0.93
C TRP A 73 -16.23 3.60 -1.34
N ILE A 74 -15.89 3.99 -2.58
CA ILE A 74 -16.19 5.31 -3.13
C ILE A 74 -17.21 5.16 -4.25
N VAL A 75 -16.86 4.47 -5.34
CA VAL A 75 -17.67 4.38 -6.56
C VAL A 75 -18.98 3.64 -6.33
N LYS A 76 -18.93 2.42 -5.81
CA LYS A 76 -20.11 1.60 -5.59
C LYS A 76 -21.16 2.25 -4.68
N PRO A 77 -20.82 2.77 -3.48
CA PRO A 77 -21.79 3.47 -2.65
C PRO A 77 -22.26 4.79 -3.26
N TYR A 78 -21.40 5.50 -4.00
CA TYR A 78 -21.78 6.70 -4.73
C TYR A 78 -22.90 6.42 -5.74
N ARG A 79 -22.67 5.44 -6.63
CA ARG A 79 -23.64 5.00 -7.64
C ARG A 79 -24.93 4.46 -7.02
N ALA A 80 -24.84 3.83 -5.86
CA ALA A 80 -26.01 3.38 -5.09
C ALA A 80 -26.75 4.53 -4.36
N GLY A 81 -26.33 5.78 -4.52
CA GLY A 81 -26.95 6.94 -3.89
C GLY A 81 -26.71 7.04 -2.39
N LYS A 82 -25.77 6.27 -1.82
CA LYS A 82 -25.53 6.22 -0.36
C LYS A 82 -24.97 7.52 0.22
N PHE A 83 -24.45 8.42 -0.62
CA PHE A 83 -23.96 9.73 -0.17
C PHE A 83 -25.05 10.81 -0.16
N LYS A 84 -26.21 10.55 -0.76
CA LYS A 84 -27.34 11.50 -0.83
C LYS A 84 -27.89 11.78 0.57
N LYS A 85 -28.34 13.02 0.79
CA LYS A 85 -28.98 13.42 2.04
C LYS A 85 -30.21 12.55 2.30
N GLY A 86 -30.34 12.06 3.54
CA GLY A 86 -31.45 11.17 3.94
C GLY A 86 -31.26 9.69 3.58
N ALA A 87 -30.17 9.29 2.90
CA ALA A 87 -29.90 7.89 2.62
C ALA A 87 -29.53 7.10 3.89
N ASP A 88 -30.06 5.88 4.02
CA ASP A 88 -29.74 5.00 5.13
C ASP A 88 -28.26 4.64 5.18
N GLY A 89 -27.64 4.90 6.34
CA GLY A 89 -26.23 4.66 6.58
C GLY A 89 -25.30 5.68 5.92
N ARG A 90 -25.81 6.83 5.45
CA ARG A 90 -25.02 7.88 4.77
C ARG A 90 -23.73 8.23 5.52
N THR A 91 -23.81 8.53 6.81
CA THR A 91 -22.63 8.94 7.60
C THR A 91 -21.54 7.87 7.59
N LEU A 92 -21.91 6.60 7.76
CA LEU A 92 -20.94 5.48 7.70
C LEU A 92 -20.35 5.34 6.30
N ALA A 93 -21.16 5.50 5.26
CA ALA A 93 -20.70 5.46 3.88
C ALA A 93 -19.70 6.58 3.57
N LEU A 94 -19.97 7.81 4.02
CA LEU A 94 -19.07 8.96 3.86
C LEU A 94 -17.76 8.78 4.62
N VAL A 95 -17.82 8.35 5.88
CA VAL A 95 -16.59 8.07 6.67
C VAL A 95 -15.75 7.00 5.99
N LYS A 96 -16.37 5.92 5.50
CA LYS A 96 -15.67 4.84 4.82
C LYS A 96 -15.07 5.28 3.48
N ALA A 97 -15.80 6.10 2.73
CA ALA A 97 -15.33 6.66 1.48
C ALA A 97 -14.13 7.60 1.70
N GLY A 98 -14.17 8.42 2.75
CA GLY A 98 -13.03 9.30 3.07
C GLY A 98 -11.79 8.54 3.52
N LEU A 99 -11.95 7.49 4.35
CA LEU A 99 -10.84 6.59 4.71
C LEU A 99 -10.29 5.88 3.47
N ALA A 100 -11.17 5.38 2.59
CA ALA A 100 -10.76 4.77 1.33
C ALA A 100 -10.05 5.75 0.40
N GLY A 101 -10.48 7.01 0.34
CA GLY A 101 -9.83 8.05 -0.44
C GLY A 101 -8.40 8.35 0.06
N ALA A 102 -8.23 8.50 1.38
CA ALA A 102 -6.91 8.69 1.98
C ALA A 102 -5.98 7.48 1.76
N PHE A 103 -6.50 6.26 1.97
CA PHE A 103 -5.78 5.02 1.70
C PHE A 103 -5.36 4.93 0.23
N THR A 104 -6.28 5.23 -0.69
CA THR A 104 -6.04 5.23 -2.14
C THR A 104 -4.90 6.18 -2.48
N TYR A 105 -4.92 7.42 -1.99
CA TYR A 105 -3.84 8.38 -2.20
C TYR A 105 -2.48 7.83 -1.72
N ASN A 106 -2.39 7.29 -0.50
CA ASN A 106 -1.14 6.74 0.02
C ASN A 106 -0.63 5.56 -0.83
N ARG A 107 -1.52 4.64 -1.21
CA ARG A 107 -1.16 3.48 -2.04
C ARG A 107 -0.75 3.88 -3.45
N LEU A 108 -1.37 4.88 -4.03
CA LEU A 108 -0.96 5.38 -5.34
C LEU A 108 0.39 6.09 -5.30
N LYS A 109 0.71 6.83 -4.22
CA LYS A 109 2.08 7.37 -4.03
C LYS A 109 3.11 6.24 -3.90
N ALA A 110 2.79 5.20 -3.13
CA ALA A 110 3.65 4.02 -3.02
C ALA A 110 3.83 3.32 -4.38
N ALA A 111 2.74 3.09 -5.13
CA ALA A 111 2.78 2.51 -6.46
C ALA A 111 3.68 3.34 -7.39
N THR A 112 3.49 4.66 -7.42
CA THR A 112 4.28 5.59 -8.24
C THR A 112 5.76 5.59 -7.85
N ASN A 113 6.08 5.44 -6.56
CA ASN A 113 7.47 5.29 -6.15
C ASN A 113 8.07 3.96 -6.61
N ASN A 114 7.31 2.86 -6.55
CA ASN A 114 7.75 1.57 -7.08
C ASN A 114 7.92 1.60 -8.61
N ALA A 115 7.06 2.33 -9.33
CA ALA A 115 7.12 2.48 -10.79
C ALA A 115 8.46 3.06 -11.29
N LYS A 116 9.18 3.84 -10.47
CA LYS A 116 10.51 4.37 -10.82
C LYS A 116 11.56 3.27 -11.03
N GLY A 117 11.36 2.10 -10.42
CA GLY A 117 12.29 0.97 -10.54
C GLY A 117 12.10 0.12 -11.79
N ASP A 118 11.12 0.43 -12.66
CA ASP A 118 10.88 -0.26 -13.92
C ASP A 118 10.99 0.72 -15.11
N PRO A 119 11.78 0.43 -16.16
CA PRO A 119 12.02 1.34 -17.28
C PRO A 119 10.76 1.73 -18.07
N LEU A 120 9.72 0.89 -18.09
CA LEU A 120 8.48 1.17 -18.81
C LEU A 120 7.52 1.98 -17.92
N LEU A 121 7.35 1.57 -16.65
CA LEU A 121 6.50 2.27 -15.69
C LEU A 121 7.03 3.66 -15.34
N SER A 122 8.36 3.85 -15.30
CA SER A 122 8.97 5.14 -14.94
C SER A 122 8.57 6.27 -15.89
N LYS A 123 8.26 5.97 -17.15
CA LYS A 123 7.77 6.94 -18.14
C LYS A 123 6.39 7.51 -17.80
N ALA A 124 5.58 6.75 -17.06
CA ALA A 124 4.26 7.18 -16.61
C ALA A 124 4.29 7.92 -15.26
N VAL A 125 5.42 7.93 -14.53
CA VAL A 125 5.50 8.47 -13.17
C VAL A 125 5.12 9.95 -13.10
N ALA A 126 5.63 10.78 -14.01
CA ALA A 126 5.35 12.22 -14.01
C ALA A 126 3.85 12.53 -14.21
N PRO A 127 3.17 12.05 -15.27
CA PRO A 127 1.74 12.30 -15.44
C PRO A 127 0.88 11.66 -14.35
N LEU A 128 1.25 10.47 -13.83
CA LEU A 128 0.53 9.85 -12.73
C LEU A 128 0.65 10.64 -11.43
N THR A 129 1.84 11.18 -11.12
CA THR A 129 2.05 11.96 -9.89
C THR A 129 1.15 13.20 -9.86
N ALA A 130 1.05 13.92 -10.99
CA ALA A 130 0.20 15.09 -11.09
C ALA A 130 -1.28 14.77 -10.83
N GLY A 131 -1.78 13.66 -11.39
CA GLY A 131 -3.13 13.19 -11.11
C GLY A 131 -3.31 12.76 -9.66
N ILE A 132 -2.38 11.99 -9.09
CA ILE A 132 -2.48 11.50 -7.71
C ILE A 132 -2.48 12.66 -6.72
N ASP A 133 -1.67 13.70 -6.94
CA ASP A 133 -1.61 14.85 -6.04
C ASP A 133 -2.94 15.63 -6.04
N SER A 134 -3.75 15.58 -7.11
CA SER A 134 -5.10 16.14 -7.11
C SER A 134 -6.08 15.36 -6.21
N LEU A 135 -5.76 14.14 -5.78
CA LEU A 135 -6.56 13.32 -4.86
C LEU A 135 -6.38 13.68 -3.38
N LYS A 136 -5.35 14.43 -3.02
CA LYS A 136 -4.93 14.67 -1.63
C LYS A 136 -6.09 15.13 -0.73
N ASP A 137 -6.91 16.07 -1.20
CA ASP A 137 -7.99 16.66 -0.41
C ASP A 137 -9.36 16.00 -0.67
N LEU A 138 -9.44 15.14 -1.69
CA LEU A 138 -10.68 14.47 -2.08
C LEU A 138 -11.18 13.49 -1.01
N GLY A 139 -10.29 12.79 -0.31
CA GLY A 139 -10.67 11.94 0.82
C GLY A 139 -11.36 12.72 1.95
N THR A 140 -10.88 13.92 2.24
CA THR A 140 -11.50 14.80 3.25
C THR A 140 -12.88 15.28 2.80
N LYS A 141 -13.01 15.71 1.54
CA LYS A 141 -14.31 16.10 0.96
C LYS A 141 -15.32 14.95 1.01
N LEU A 142 -14.90 13.73 0.68
CA LEU A 142 -15.74 12.53 0.78
C LEU A 142 -16.25 12.33 2.20
N ARG A 143 -15.39 12.38 3.22
CA ARG A 143 -15.81 12.22 4.62
C ARG A 143 -16.77 13.31 5.09
N LYS A 144 -16.60 14.54 4.61
CA LYS A 144 -17.47 15.68 4.92
C LYS A 144 -18.80 15.65 4.15
N GLY A 145 -18.92 14.80 3.12
CA GLY A 145 -20.08 14.78 2.23
C GLY A 145 -20.15 15.98 1.31
N GLU A 146 -18.99 16.57 1.00
CA GLU A 146 -18.81 17.71 0.09
C GLU A 146 -18.43 17.26 -1.33
N ALA A 147 -18.06 15.99 -1.50
CA ALA A 147 -17.68 15.42 -2.81
C ALA A 147 -18.90 15.15 -3.70
N GLY A 148 -18.82 15.55 -4.97
CA GLY A 148 -19.84 15.30 -6.00
C GLY A 148 -19.37 14.37 -7.13
N ASP A 149 -20.11 14.35 -8.25
CA ASP A 149 -19.83 13.52 -9.42
C ASP A 149 -18.40 13.68 -9.94
N ALA A 150 -17.95 14.93 -10.06
CA ALA A 150 -16.62 15.25 -10.57
C ALA A 150 -15.50 14.71 -9.67
N ASP A 151 -15.70 14.79 -8.35
CA ASP A 151 -14.73 14.31 -7.35
C ASP A 151 -14.61 12.78 -7.37
N VAL A 152 -15.74 12.07 -7.49
CA VAL A 152 -15.75 10.59 -7.62
C VAL A 152 -15.19 10.15 -8.97
N GLY A 153 -15.53 10.86 -10.06
CA GLY A 153 -14.97 10.63 -11.39
C GLY A 153 -13.46 10.84 -11.44
N ALA A 154 -12.91 11.79 -10.67
CA ALA A 154 -11.47 11.99 -10.57
C ALA A 154 -10.75 10.74 -10.03
N PHE A 155 -11.28 10.10 -8.98
CA PHE A 155 -10.74 8.84 -8.48
C PHE A 155 -10.78 7.75 -9.55
N GLU A 156 -11.91 7.57 -10.24
CA GLU A 156 -12.03 6.58 -11.32
C GLU A 156 -11.01 6.81 -12.44
N ASN A 157 -10.88 8.05 -12.91
CA ASN A 157 -9.98 8.43 -14.00
C ASN A 157 -8.51 8.17 -13.65
N ILE A 158 -8.10 8.49 -12.42
CA ILE A 158 -6.73 8.29 -11.97
C ILE A 158 -6.45 6.79 -11.78
N ILE A 159 -7.39 6.03 -11.21
CA ILE A 159 -7.26 4.57 -11.11
C ILE A 159 -7.15 3.93 -12.51
N ASN A 160 -7.97 4.37 -13.47
CA ASN A 160 -7.89 3.87 -14.84
C ASN A 160 -6.53 4.21 -15.49
N SER A 161 -6.05 5.46 -15.34
CA SER A 161 -4.72 5.87 -15.81
C SER A 161 -3.59 5.01 -15.23
N VAL A 162 -3.67 4.66 -13.95
CA VAL A 162 -2.70 3.78 -13.29
C VAL A 162 -2.79 2.35 -13.84
N LYS A 163 -4.00 1.83 -14.06
CA LYS A 163 -4.21 0.50 -14.65
C LYS A 163 -3.68 0.45 -16.08
N ASP A 164 -3.89 1.49 -16.87
CA ASP A 164 -3.42 1.58 -18.24
C ASP A 164 -1.89 1.69 -18.33
N ALA A 165 -1.27 2.47 -17.44
CA ALA A 165 0.18 2.51 -17.30
C ALA A 165 0.76 1.13 -16.94
N GLY A 166 0.11 0.44 -16.00
CA GLY A 166 0.43 -0.94 -15.65
C GLY A 166 0.36 -1.87 -16.85
N LYS A 167 -0.78 -1.91 -17.54
CA LYS A 167 -1.00 -2.74 -18.73
C LYS A 167 0.03 -2.48 -19.83
N SER A 168 0.31 -1.21 -20.11
CA SER A 168 1.30 -0.80 -21.13
C SER A 168 2.72 -1.26 -20.79
N ALA A 169 3.02 -1.50 -19.51
CA ALA A 169 4.29 -2.04 -19.03
C ALA A 169 4.27 -3.56 -18.78
N GLY A 170 3.19 -4.26 -19.15
CA GLY A 170 3.02 -5.70 -18.88
C GLY A 170 2.78 -6.03 -17.39
N ALA A 171 2.18 -5.10 -16.66
CA ALA A 171 1.91 -5.16 -15.23
C ALA A 171 0.41 -4.99 -14.96
N ASP A 172 -0.37 -6.05 -15.15
CA ASP A 172 -1.83 -5.95 -15.06
C ASP A 172 -2.29 -5.64 -13.63
N VAL A 173 -3.01 -4.54 -13.47
CA VAL A 173 -3.52 -4.05 -12.19
C VAL A 173 -4.96 -4.49 -12.03
N VAL A 174 -5.16 -5.47 -11.16
CA VAL A 174 -6.49 -6.00 -10.82
C VAL A 174 -6.95 -5.43 -9.49
N ASP A 175 -8.22 -5.05 -9.42
CA ASP A 175 -8.85 -4.53 -8.22
C ASP A 175 -8.74 -5.55 -7.08
N LYS A 176 -8.15 -5.12 -5.96
CA LYS A 176 -8.06 -5.90 -4.72
C LYS A 176 -8.67 -5.09 -3.59
N VAL A 177 -9.78 -5.59 -3.05
CA VAL A 177 -10.45 -4.92 -1.94
C VAL A 177 -9.58 -5.04 -0.69
N PRO A 178 -9.12 -3.93 -0.10
CA PRO A 178 -8.35 -3.97 1.14
C PRO A 178 -9.23 -4.42 2.31
N SER A 179 -8.62 -5.08 3.29
CA SER A 179 -9.27 -5.40 4.56
C SER A 179 -9.55 -4.12 5.37
N ALA A 180 -10.44 -4.22 6.35
CA ALA A 180 -10.77 -3.08 7.22
C ALA A 180 -9.54 -2.55 7.97
N SER A 181 -8.66 -3.44 8.46
CA SER A 181 -7.42 -3.07 9.14
C SER A 181 -6.44 -2.39 8.20
N GLN A 182 -6.38 -2.78 6.92
CA GLN A 182 -5.56 -2.12 5.92
C GLN A 182 -6.05 -0.71 5.60
N LEU A 183 -7.38 -0.49 5.60
CA LEU A 183 -7.97 0.83 5.40
C LEU A 183 -7.71 1.78 6.57
N SER A 184 -7.70 1.28 7.81
CA SER A 184 -7.54 2.12 9.01
C SER A 184 -6.09 2.37 9.44
N GLY A 185 -5.17 1.45 9.13
CA GLY A 185 -3.74 1.56 9.46
C GLY A 185 -2.87 2.01 8.28
N GLY A 186 -3.50 2.59 7.26
CA GLY A 186 -2.94 2.86 5.94
C GLY A 186 -1.94 4.00 5.89
#